data_AF-A0A969QQT7-F1
#
_entry.id   AF-A0A969QQT7-F1
#
_cell.length_a   1.000
_cell.length_b   1.000
_cell.length_c   1.000
_cell.angle_alpha   90.00
_cell.angle_beta   90.00
_cell.angle_gamma   90.00
#
_symmetry.space_group_name_H-M   'P 1'
#
loop_
_entity.id
_entity.type
_entity.pdbx_description
1 polymer ?
#
loop_
_entity_poly.entity_id
_entity_poly.type
_entity_poly.pdbx_seq_one_letter_code
_entity_poly.pdbx_strand_id
1 'polypeptide(L)' 'MNTSLKFDRDEARGFRLNIPAGTAIRFEPGDTREVPLVAFAGNREVYGLNNLINGKLDS' A
#
# COMPACT_ATOMS: atom_id res chain seq x y z
N MET A 1 -4.14 -1.52 5.38
CA MET A 1 -4.28 -0.04 5.45
C MET A 1 -5.62 0.30 6.08
N ASN A 2 -5.73 1.47 6.72
CA ASN A 2 -7.00 1.94 7.28
C ASN A 2 -8.06 2.13 6.17
N THR A 3 -9.30 1.68 6.41
CA THR A 3 -10.44 1.80 5.47
C THR A 3 -10.98 3.23 5.35
N SER A 4 -10.65 4.11 6.31
CA SER A 4 -11.02 5.53 6.27
C SER A 4 -10.24 6.34 5.24
N LEU A 5 -9.03 5.90 4.84
CA LEU A 5 -8.31 6.53 3.73
C LEU A 5 -9.01 6.24 2.40
N LYS A 6 -9.27 7.29 1.61
CA LYS A 6 -9.97 7.22 0.32
C LYS A 6 -8.98 7.42 -0.81
N PHE A 7 -8.87 6.42 -1.68
CA PHE A 7 -8.02 6.38 -2.88
C PHE A 7 -8.42 5.14 -3.69
N ASP A 8 -7.91 5.02 -4.92
CA ASP A 8 -8.12 3.84 -5.75
C ASP A 8 -7.36 2.63 -5.16
N ARG A 9 -8.11 1.65 -4.66
CA ARG A 9 -7.55 0.47 -3.99
C ARG A 9 -6.94 -0.51 -4.99
N ASP A 10 -7.45 -0.54 -6.21
CA ASP A 10 -7.02 -1.45 -7.25
C ASP A 10 -5.71 -0.96 -7.87
N GLU A 11 -5.58 0.34 -8.13
CA GLU A 11 -4.31 0.95 -8.58
C GLU A 11 -3.17 0.78 -7.56
N ALA A 12 -3.50 0.77 -6.26
CA ALA A 12 -2.50 0.60 -5.20
C ALA A 12 -2.15 -0.88 -4.92
N ARG A 13 -2.87 -1.84 -5.51
CA ARG A 13 -2.68 -3.27 -5.22
C ARG A 13 -1.30 -3.72 -5.68
N GLY A 14 -0.53 -4.30 -4.76
CA GLY A 14 0.81 -4.81 -5.05
C GLY A 14 1.91 -3.74 -5.14
N PHE A 15 1.62 -2.53 -4.65
CA PHE A 15 2.57 -1.44 -4.48
C PHE A 15 2.77 -1.08 -3.01
N ARG A 16 3.89 -0.43 -2.72
CA ARG A 16 4.19 0.23 -1.46
C ARG A 16 4.58 1.69 -1.70
N LEU A 17 4.62 2.49 -0.63
CA LEU A 17 5.13 3.85 -0.70
C LEU A 17 6.57 3.87 -1.25
N ASN A 18 6.80 4.73 -2.24
CA ASN A 18 8.12 4.97 -2.80
C ASN A 18 8.87 6.01 -1.93
N ILE A 19 9.21 5.60 -0.72
CA ILE A 19 9.96 6.40 0.25
C ILE A 19 11.11 5.55 0.83
N PRO A 20 12.14 6.18 1.43
CA PRO A 20 13.24 5.46 2.06
C PRO A 20 12.75 4.44 3.10
N ALA A 21 13.46 3.31 3.19
CA ALA A 21 13.12 2.25 4.14
C ALA A 21 13.14 2.77 5.59
N GLY A 22 12.16 2.37 6.40
CA GLY A 22 12.02 2.81 7.79
C GLY A 22 11.35 4.17 7.98
N THR A 23 10.96 4.86 6.90
CA THR A 23 10.21 6.13 6.98
C THR A 23 8.71 5.94 6.78
N ALA A 24 7.92 6.97 7.06
CA ALA A 24 6.46 6.95 6.94
C ALA A 24 5.89 8.31 6.49
N ILE A 25 4.69 8.28 5.91
CA ILE A 25 3.89 9.46 5.61
C ILE A 25 2.73 9.53 6.62
N ARG A 26 2.58 10.68 7.28
CA ARG A 26 1.47 10.95 8.20
C ARG A 26 0.36 11.70 7.46
N PHE A 27 -0.87 11.23 7.64
CA PHE A 27 -2.09 11.89 7.16
C PHE A 27 -2.86 12.40 8.39
N GLU A 28 -3.12 13.70 8.46
CA GLU A 28 -4.03 14.27 9.47
C GLU A 28 -5.49 14.12 9.00
N PRO A 29 -6.48 14.22 9.91
CA PRO A 29 -7.89 14.25 9.52
C PRO A 29 -8.17 15.35 8.49
N GLY A 30 -8.67 14.95 7.32
CA GLY A 30 -8.98 15.86 6.20
C GLY A 30 -7.81 16.14 5.25
N ASP A 31 -6.59 15.66 5.54
CA ASP A 31 -5.44 15.85 4.66
C ASP A 31 -5.60 15.05 3.35
N THR A 32 -5.17 15.64 2.24
CA THR A 32 -5.15 15.02 0.91
C THR A 32 -3.79 15.24 0.28
N ARG A 33 -3.17 14.17 -0.20
CA ARG A 33 -1.83 14.21 -0.77
C ARG A 33 -1.64 13.17 -1.85
N GLU A 34 -0.97 13.55 -2.92
CA GLU A 34 -0.45 12.61 -3.91
C GLU A 34 0.81 11.95 -3.37
N VAL A 35 0.84 10.61 -3.41
CA VAL A 35 1.96 9.82 -2.90
C VAL A 35 2.49 8.89 -3.98
N PRO A 36 3.81 8.88 -4.23
CA PRO A 36 4.38 7.99 -5.21
C PRO A 36 4.39 6.56 -4.69
N LEU A 37 4.05 5.62 -5.55
CA LEU A 37 4.03 4.19 -5.28
C LEU A 37 5.12 3.48 -6.09
N VAL A 38 5.62 2.37 -5.54
CA VAL A 38 6.57 1.48 -6.21
C VAL A 38 6.13 0.03 -6.00
N ALA A 39 6.23 -0.78 -7.06
CA ALA A 39 5.80 -2.17 -7.01
C ALA A 39 6.61 -2.96 -5.96
N PHE A 40 5.95 -3.92 -5.30
CA PHE A 40 6.69 -4.94 -4.57
C PHE A 40 7.55 -5.76 -5.54
N ALA A 41 8.78 -6.04 -5.13
CA ALA A 41 9.71 -6.91 -5.85
C ALA A 41 9.71 -8.33 -5.26
N GLY A 42 10.62 -9.19 -5.73
CA GLY A 42 10.73 -10.59 -5.28
C GLY A 42 9.55 -11.43 -5.76
N ASN A 43 9.08 -12.37 -4.92
CA ASN A 43 7.99 -13.28 -5.28
C ASN A 43 6.62 -12.60 -5.44
N ARG A 44 6.50 -11.33 -5.04
CA ARG A 44 5.24 -10.56 -5.07
C ARG A 44 4.10 -11.29 -4.35
N GLU A 45 4.41 -11.79 -3.15
CA GLU A 45 3.47 -12.44 -2.25
C GLU A 45 3.29 -11.63 -0.97
N VAL A 46 2.04 -11.51 -0.49
CA VAL A 46 1.69 -10.76 0.71
C VAL A 46 0.86 -11.62 1.64
N TYR A 47 1.33 -11.79 2.88
CA TYR A 47 0.69 -12.59 3.92
C TYR A 47 0.41 -11.73 5.17
N GLY A 48 -0.70 -11.98 5.86
CA GLY A 48 -1.12 -11.24 7.06
C GLY A 48 -1.74 -9.88 6.75
N LEU A 49 -1.25 -8.80 7.38
CA LEU A 49 -1.83 -7.45 7.33
C LEU A 49 -3.32 -7.46 7.71
N ASN A 50 -4.21 -7.14 6.78
CA ASN A 50 -5.67 -7.21 6.97
C ASN A 50 -6.27 -8.52 6.40
N ASN A 51 -5.45 -9.53 6.12
CA ASN A 51 -5.83 -10.82 5.53
C ASN A 51 -6.51 -10.77 4.15
N LEU A 52 -6.28 -9.69 3.39
CA LEU A 52 -6.96 -9.46 2.10
C LEU A 52 -6.31 -10.16 0.90
N ILE A 53 -5.04 -10.58 1.03
CA ILE A 53 -4.28 -11.20 -0.06
C ILE A 53 -3.90 -12.64 0.32
N ASN A 54 -3.08 -12.80 1.36
CA ASN A 54 -2.62 -14.10 1.86
C ASN A 54 -2.10 -15.04 0.76
N GLY A 55 -1.27 -14.51 -0.14
CA GLY A 55 -0.76 -15.24 -1.29
C GLY A 55 -0.13 -14.32 -2.35
N LYS A 56 -0.10 -14.77 -3.60
CA LYS A 56 0.41 -14.02 -4.76
C LYS A 56 -0.48 -12.82 -5.09
N LEU A 57 0.15 -11.71 -5.50
CA LEU A 57 -0.55 -10.48 -5.84
C LEU A 57 -1.23 -10.51 -7.22
N ASP A 58 -0.59 -11.17 -8.19
CA ASP A 58 -0.95 -11.18 -9.62
C ASP A 58 -1.59 -12.52 -10.07
N SER A 59 -2.27 -13.21 -9.14
CA SER A 59 -2.93 -14.49 -9.40
C SER A 59 -4.28 -14.35 -10.10
#